data_AF-A0A395MZQ8-F1
#
_entry.id   AF-A0A395MZQ8-F1
#
_cell.length_a   1.000
_cell.length_b   1.000
_cell.length_c   1.000
_cell.angle_alpha   90.00
_cell.angle_beta   90.00
_cell.angle_gamma   90.00
#
_symmetry.space_group_name_H-M   'P 1'
#
loop_
_entity.id
_entity.type
_entity.pdbx_description
1 polymer ?
#
loop_
_entity_poly.entity_id
_entity_poly.type
_entity_poly.pdbx_seq_one_letter_code
_entity_poly.pdbx_strand_id
1 'polypeptide(L)'
;MVLPPLTNLCFYFVHPEFNLDNFNFTAFWDDVLARADERLRLEIFCTPGGTDADCAHHYRKELEARGDLLEQVREVERAENDPEYAAARKPEGKLPGLVSSHSSLFLAYHGLVFVYRDATWDREDDEKTIDVVQFDPDFHPEELGPGEQIKPQPPLRTTQVRATRKSEIEKYEDQGVWVWFHDHMPRHWWYPALHATFGAQDMGWTSW
;
A
#
# COMPACT_ATOMS: atom_id res chain seq x y z
N MET A 1 -3.86 2.05 23.88
CA MET A 1 -4.30 1.78 22.49
C MET A 1 -3.32 2.54 21.59
N VAL A 2 -2.70 1.85 20.63
CA VAL A 2 -1.68 2.44 19.74
C VAL A 2 -2.37 2.95 18.49
N LEU A 3 -2.07 4.17 18.07
CA LEU A 3 -2.59 4.76 16.83
C LEU A 3 -2.04 3.97 15.62
N PRO A 4 -2.89 3.37 14.77
CA PRO A 4 -2.41 2.65 13.60
C PRO A 4 -1.73 3.58 12.58
N PRO A 5 -0.61 3.20 11.94
CA PRO A 5 0.05 4.03 10.94
C PRO A 5 -0.83 4.34 9.72
N LEU A 6 -0.69 5.54 9.15
CA LEU A 6 -1.34 5.90 7.87
C LEU A 6 -0.65 5.24 6.67
N THR A 7 0.67 5.17 6.72
CA THR A 7 1.51 4.47 5.74
C THR A 7 1.08 3.02 5.65
N ASN A 8 0.65 2.57 4.47
CA ASN A 8 0.12 1.22 4.30
C ASN A 8 0.51 0.56 2.98
N LEU A 9 0.48 -0.78 3.00
CA LEU A 9 0.50 -1.63 1.82
C LEU A 9 -0.67 -2.62 1.89
N CYS A 10 -1.35 -2.81 0.76
CA CYS A 10 -2.50 -3.71 0.65
C CYS A 10 -2.11 -5.02 -0.05
N PHE A 11 -2.26 -6.13 0.66
CA PHE A 11 -2.03 -7.49 0.17
C PHE A 11 -3.34 -8.25 0.02
N TYR A 12 -3.50 -8.92 -1.12
CA TYR A 12 -4.65 -9.74 -1.46
C TYR A 12 -4.21 -11.19 -1.62
N PHE A 13 -4.86 -12.08 -0.89
CA PHE A 13 -4.69 -13.52 -1.02
C PHE A 13 -5.86 -14.08 -1.81
N VAL A 14 -5.58 -14.61 -3.00
CA VAL A 14 -6.62 -14.96 -3.98
C VAL A 14 -6.75 -16.45 -4.28
N HIS A 15 -5.87 -17.30 -3.76
CA HIS A 15 -6.00 -18.73 -3.99
C HIS A 15 -7.32 -19.26 -3.38
N PRO A 16 -8.13 -20.06 -4.12
CA PRO A 16 -9.41 -20.57 -3.61
C PRO A 16 -9.32 -21.36 -2.30
N GLU A 17 -8.17 -22.00 -2.07
CA GLU A 17 -7.90 -22.82 -0.89
C GLU A 17 -7.08 -22.08 0.18
N PHE A 18 -6.81 -20.78 0.02
CA PHE A 18 -6.09 -20.00 1.02
C PHE A 18 -6.91 -19.93 2.32
N ASN A 19 -6.24 -20.21 3.45
CA ASN A 19 -6.87 -20.18 4.76
C ASN A 19 -6.15 -19.19 5.69
N LEU A 20 -6.86 -18.12 6.06
CA LEU A 20 -6.36 -17.07 6.94
C LEU A 20 -6.13 -17.56 8.38
N ASP A 21 -6.90 -18.54 8.86
CA ASP A 21 -6.79 -19.05 10.24
C ASP A 21 -5.44 -19.75 10.49
N ASN A 22 -4.85 -20.30 9.43
CA ASN A 22 -3.55 -20.97 9.47
C ASN A 22 -2.41 -20.09 8.95
N PHE A 23 -2.68 -18.80 8.68
CA PHE A 23 -1.69 -17.93 8.07
C PHE A 23 -0.66 -17.45 9.10
N ASN A 24 0.61 -17.74 8.85
CA ASN A 24 1.72 -17.30 9.68
C ASN A 24 2.09 -15.84 9.36
N PHE A 25 1.41 -14.89 10.02
CA PHE A 25 1.68 -13.46 9.87
C PHE A 25 3.12 -13.07 10.18
N THR A 26 3.78 -13.76 11.13
CA THR A 26 5.17 -13.47 11.49
C THR A 26 6.11 -13.85 10.35
N ALA A 27 5.98 -15.05 9.79
CA ALA A 27 6.79 -15.47 8.65
C ALA A 27 6.54 -14.57 7.43
N PHE A 28 5.27 -14.19 7.17
CA PHE A 28 4.95 -13.25 6.12
C PHE A 28 5.61 -11.89 6.32
N TRP A 29 5.54 -11.34 7.54
CA TRP A 29 6.16 -10.08 7.88
C TRP A 29 7.67 -10.14 7.66
N ASP A 30 8.34 -11.18 8.15
CA ASP A 30 9.78 -11.33 7.99
C ASP A 30 10.16 -11.46 6.51
N ASP A 31 9.41 -12.24 5.73
CA ASP A 31 9.72 -12.43 4.32
C ASP A 31 9.53 -11.14 3.50
N VAL A 32 8.42 -10.44 3.69
CA VAL A 32 8.03 -9.29 2.85
C VAL A 32 8.63 -7.98 3.35
N LEU A 33 8.80 -7.83 4.66
CA LEU A 33 9.10 -6.58 5.34
C LEU A 33 10.33 -6.63 6.25
N ALA A 34 11.17 -7.67 6.26
CA ALA A 34 12.37 -7.71 7.12
C ALA A 34 13.31 -6.49 7.00
N ARG A 35 13.20 -5.71 5.93
CA ARG A 35 13.97 -4.47 5.72
C ARG A 35 13.13 -3.19 5.77
N ALA A 36 11.83 -3.31 6.01
CA ALA A 36 10.94 -2.18 6.17
C ALA A 36 11.15 -1.51 7.52
N ASP A 37 10.94 -0.20 7.55
CA ASP A 37 10.82 0.54 8.82
C ASP A 37 9.57 0.02 9.55
N GLU A 38 9.62 -0.01 10.89
CA GLU A 38 8.60 -0.53 11.81
C GLU A 38 7.25 0.23 11.74
N ARG A 39 7.14 1.24 10.88
CA ARG A 39 5.97 2.14 10.77
C ARG A 39 5.16 1.94 9.50
N LEU A 40 4.97 0.71 9.07
CA LEU A 40 4.07 0.36 7.97
C LEU A 40 2.89 -0.47 8.48
N ARG A 41 1.67 -0.07 8.12
CA ARG A 41 0.48 -0.88 8.30
C ARG A 41 0.31 -1.84 7.12
N LEU A 42 0.16 -3.12 7.41
CA LEU A 42 -0.26 -4.10 6.42
C LEU A 42 -1.77 -4.26 6.44
N GLU A 43 -2.40 -4.04 5.29
CA GLU A 43 -3.80 -4.36 5.06
C GLU A 43 -3.84 -5.70 4.31
N ILE A 44 -4.41 -6.73 4.94
CA ILE A 44 -4.51 -8.07 4.35
C ILE A 44 -5.97 -8.38 4.06
N PHE A 45 -6.26 -8.66 2.78
CA PHE A 45 -7.57 -9.02 2.28
C PHE A 45 -7.53 -10.43 1.70
N CYS A 46 -8.60 -11.20 1.92
CA CYS A 46 -8.77 -12.52 1.33
C CYS A 46 -9.92 -12.47 0.32
N THR A 47 -9.61 -12.77 -0.94
CA THR A 47 -10.59 -12.82 -2.03
C THR A 47 -10.45 -14.15 -2.76
N PRO A 48 -10.89 -15.28 -2.17
CA PRO A 48 -10.64 -16.60 -2.73
C PRO A 48 -11.24 -16.77 -4.14
N GLY A 49 -10.42 -17.20 -5.09
CA GLY A 49 -10.78 -17.28 -6.52
C GLY A 49 -10.87 -15.93 -7.24
N GLY A 50 -10.49 -14.84 -6.57
CA GLY A 50 -10.54 -13.49 -7.12
C GLY A 50 -9.48 -13.23 -8.19
N THR A 51 -9.83 -12.36 -9.13
CA THR A 51 -8.93 -11.84 -10.16
C THR A 51 -8.29 -10.52 -9.73
N ASP A 52 -7.31 -10.04 -10.50
CA ASP A 52 -6.69 -8.73 -10.30
C ASP A 52 -7.73 -7.60 -10.37
N ALA A 53 -8.73 -7.75 -11.24
CA ALA A 53 -9.86 -6.82 -11.36
C ALA A 53 -10.74 -6.83 -10.10
N ASP A 54 -10.96 -8.00 -9.50
CA ASP A 54 -11.72 -8.11 -8.25
C ASP A 54 -10.96 -7.46 -7.08
N CYS A 55 -9.64 -7.62 -7.03
CA CYS A 55 -8.78 -6.97 -6.03
C CYS A 55 -8.81 -5.44 -6.19
N ALA A 56 -8.67 -4.93 -7.43
CA ALA A 56 -8.77 -3.50 -7.71
C ALA A 56 -10.16 -2.95 -7.37
N HIS A 57 -11.23 -3.68 -7.68
CA HIS A 57 -12.60 -3.31 -7.32
C HIS A 57 -12.81 -3.26 -5.81
N HIS A 58 -12.28 -4.26 -5.08
CA HIS A 58 -12.33 -4.28 -3.63
C HIS A 58 -11.59 -3.09 -3.03
N TYR A 59 -10.38 -2.78 -3.52
CA TYR A 59 -9.61 -1.63 -3.08
C TYR A 59 -10.39 -0.31 -3.24
N ARG A 60 -11.06 -0.11 -4.39
CA ARG A 60 -11.88 1.09 -4.62
C ARG A 60 -13.02 1.21 -3.61
N LYS A 61 -13.68 0.11 -3.26
CA LYS A 61 -14.73 0.11 -2.23
C LYS A 61 -14.19 0.44 -0.84
N GLU A 62 -13.03 -0.10 -0.48
CA GLU A 62 -12.38 0.23 0.80
C GLU A 62 -11.96 1.70 0.84
N LEU A 63 -11.42 2.23 -0.25
CA LEU A 63 -11.09 3.65 -0.38
C LEU A 63 -12.35 4.54 -0.26
N GLU A 64 -13.45 4.16 -0.91
CA GLU A 64 -14.73 4.87 -0.81
C GLU A 64 -15.28 4.86 0.63
N ALA A 65 -15.16 3.72 1.33
CA ALA A 65 -15.69 3.57 2.69
C ALA A 65 -14.83 4.27 3.76
N ARG A 66 -13.50 4.24 3.62
CA ARG A 66 -12.56 4.76 4.62
C ARG A 66 -12.08 6.18 4.32
N GLY A 67 -12.14 6.60 3.06
CA GLY A 67 -11.61 7.86 2.58
C GLY A 67 -10.12 7.82 2.24
N ASP A 68 -9.65 8.94 1.68
CA ASP A 68 -8.23 9.17 1.39
C ASP A 68 -7.47 9.46 2.68
N LEU A 69 -6.35 8.77 2.88
CA LEU A 69 -5.46 9.01 4.02
C LEU A 69 -4.97 10.47 4.10
N LEU A 70 -4.90 11.18 2.97
CA LEU A 70 -4.46 12.57 2.94
C LEU A 70 -5.43 13.52 3.67
N GLU A 71 -6.69 13.15 3.85
CA GLU A 71 -7.61 13.92 4.69
C GLU A 71 -7.18 13.87 6.17
N GLN A 72 -6.69 12.72 6.63
CA GLN A 72 -6.18 12.56 7.98
C GLN A 72 -4.82 13.23 8.17
N VAL A 73 -4.00 13.26 7.12
CA VAL A 73 -2.77 14.07 7.12
C VAL A 73 -3.11 15.54 7.35
N ARG A 74 -4.08 16.09 6.61
CA ARG A 74 -4.53 17.48 6.78
C ARG A 74 -5.13 17.74 8.16
N GLU A 75 -5.82 16.75 8.74
CA GLU A 75 -6.36 16.84 10.10
C GLU A 75 -5.24 17.02 11.14
N VAL A 76 -4.16 16.22 11.01
CA VAL A 76 -2.99 16.33 11.88
C VAL A 76 -2.27 17.66 11.66
N GLU A 77 -2.00 18.03 10.41
CA GLU A 77 -1.36 19.31 10.09
C GLU A 77 -2.14 20.49 10.68
N ARG A 78 -3.48 20.44 10.64
CA ARG A 78 -4.32 21.45 11.29
C ARG A 78 -4.14 21.45 12.81
N ALA A 79 -4.16 20.28 13.44
CA ALA A 79 -4.02 20.17 14.90
C ALA A 79 -2.64 20.61 15.40
N GLU A 80 -1.58 20.36 14.63
CA GLU A 80 -0.23 20.86 14.95
C GLU A 80 -0.16 22.40 14.92
N ASN A 81 -0.93 23.04 14.03
CA ASN A 81 -0.95 24.49 13.86
C ASN A 81 -2.02 25.21 14.70
N ASP A 82 -2.96 24.48 15.28
CA ASP A 82 -4.10 25.02 16.03
C ASP A 82 -4.32 24.22 17.34
N PRO A 83 -3.73 24.70 18.46
CA PRO A 83 -3.88 24.05 19.77
C PRO A 83 -5.33 24.00 20.28
N GLU A 84 -6.19 24.96 19.90
CA GLU A 84 -7.60 24.94 20.30
C GLU A 84 -8.33 23.81 19.57
N TYR A 85 -8.06 23.64 18.28
CA TYR A 85 -8.56 22.50 17.52
C TYR A 85 -8.06 21.17 18.08
N ALA A 86 -6.76 21.06 18.37
CA ALA A 86 -6.18 19.84 18.95
C ALA A 86 -6.84 19.47 20.29
N ALA A 87 -7.10 20.45 21.17
CA ALA A 87 -7.76 20.23 22.46
C ALA A 87 -9.25 19.89 22.33
N ALA A 88 -9.93 20.40 21.30
CA ALA A 88 -11.35 20.16 21.06
C ALA A 88 -11.64 18.87 20.27
N ARG A 89 -10.62 18.31 19.60
CA ARG A 89 -10.74 17.08 18.81
C ARG A 89 -11.21 15.92 19.68
N LYS A 90 -12.16 15.15 19.17
CA LYS A 90 -12.61 13.90 19.80
C LYS A 90 -12.10 12.71 18.98
N PRO A 91 -11.64 11.62 19.63
CA PRO A 91 -11.33 10.38 18.93
C PRO A 91 -12.59 9.88 18.20
N GLU A 92 -12.54 9.75 16.88
CA GLU A 92 -13.70 9.30 16.09
C GLU A 92 -13.72 7.77 15.91
N GLY A 93 -12.61 7.09 16.21
CA GLY A 93 -12.48 5.65 16.03
C GLY A 93 -12.48 5.23 14.56
N LYS A 94 -12.14 6.15 13.65
CA LYS A 94 -12.11 5.86 12.23
C LYS A 94 -10.93 4.93 11.91
N LEU A 95 -11.16 4.01 10.98
CA LEU A 95 -10.06 3.26 10.38
C LEU A 95 -9.20 4.24 9.57
N PRO A 96 -7.87 4.07 9.54
CA PRO A 96 -7.05 4.88 8.69
C PRO A 96 -7.37 4.62 7.22
N GLY A 97 -7.50 5.70 6.46
CA GLY A 97 -7.83 5.74 5.04
C GLY A 97 -6.80 5.02 4.17
N LEU A 98 -7.11 4.94 2.88
CA LEU A 98 -6.25 4.31 1.87
C LEU A 98 -5.63 5.37 0.95
N VAL A 99 -4.64 4.96 0.16
CA VAL A 99 -3.95 5.85 -0.78
C VAL A 99 -4.84 6.04 -2.01
N SER A 100 -5.29 7.27 -2.27
CA SER A 100 -6.09 7.56 -3.46
C SER A 100 -5.28 7.53 -4.77
N SER A 101 -3.98 7.84 -4.69
CA SER A 101 -3.09 7.85 -5.85
C SER A 101 -1.66 7.47 -5.49
N HIS A 102 -1.22 6.33 -6.03
CA HIS A 102 0.16 5.88 -6.07
C HIS A 102 0.94 6.45 -7.27
N SER A 103 0.34 7.35 -8.06
CA SER A 103 1.00 7.89 -9.25
C SER A 103 2.26 8.69 -8.88
N SER A 104 3.32 8.48 -9.64
CA SER A 104 4.59 9.21 -9.49
C SER A 104 5.39 9.13 -10.79
N LEU A 105 6.56 9.78 -10.82
CA LEU A 105 7.51 9.67 -11.94
C LEU A 105 7.88 8.22 -12.32
N PHE A 106 7.70 7.25 -11.41
CA PHE A 106 8.01 5.84 -11.63
C PHE A 106 6.76 4.95 -11.73
N LEU A 107 5.59 5.46 -11.35
CA LEU A 107 4.32 4.72 -11.33
C LEU A 107 3.26 5.51 -12.09
N ALA A 108 2.84 5.01 -13.24
CA ALA A 108 1.85 5.68 -14.09
C ALA A 108 0.39 5.31 -13.74
N TYR A 109 0.12 4.91 -12.49
CA TYR A 109 -1.17 4.37 -12.07
C TYR A 109 -1.55 4.90 -10.68
N HIS A 110 -2.83 5.20 -10.49
CA HIS A 110 -3.36 5.63 -9.19
C HIS A 110 -3.48 4.48 -8.19
N GLY A 111 -3.87 3.30 -8.66
CA GLY A 111 -4.04 2.12 -7.82
C GLY A 111 -2.81 1.21 -7.80
N LEU A 112 -2.50 0.68 -6.61
CA LEU A 112 -1.43 -0.30 -6.40
C LEU A 112 -1.85 -1.30 -5.32
N VAL A 113 -1.84 -2.59 -5.65
CA VAL A 113 -2.05 -3.67 -4.67
C VAL A 113 -1.07 -4.82 -4.93
N PHE A 114 -0.81 -5.61 -3.90
CA PHE A 114 0.02 -6.80 -3.97
C PHE A 114 -0.86 -8.04 -3.91
N VAL A 115 -0.73 -8.96 -4.87
CA VAL A 115 -1.57 -10.15 -4.99
C VAL A 115 -0.73 -11.41 -4.83
N TYR A 116 -1.10 -12.25 -3.88
CA TYR A 116 -0.50 -13.57 -3.66
C TYR A 116 -1.46 -14.66 -4.12
N ARG A 117 -0.94 -15.59 -4.93
CA ARG A 117 -1.75 -16.58 -5.66
C ARG A 117 -1.61 -18.02 -5.18
N ASP A 118 -0.69 -18.33 -4.28
CA ASP A 118 -0.53 -19.70 -3.81
C ASP A 118 -1.46 -20.00 -2.62
N ALA A 119 -1.73 -21.29 -2.42
CA ALA A 119 -2.61 -21.78 -1.35
C ALA A 119 -2.05 -21.52 0.06
N THR A 120 -0.72 -21.49 0.21
CA THR A 120 -0.05 -21.48 1.51
C THR A 120 1.20 -20.62 1.47
N TRP A 121 1.38 -19.78 2.49
CA TRP A 121 2.60 -18.98 2.62
C TRP A 121 3.82 -19.78 3.08
N ASP A 122 3.65 -20.77 3.96
CA ASP A 122 4.74 -21.50 4.64
C ASP A 122 5.51 -22.50 3.76
N ARG A 123 5.71 -22.17 2.49
CA ARG A 123 6.55 -22.96 1.58
C ARG A 123 8.01 -22.77 1.97
N GLU A 124 8.76 -23.86 2.06
CA GLU A 124 10.22 -23.82 2.34
C GLU A 124 11.04 -23.31 1.14
N ASP A 125 10.41 -23.09 -0.02
CA ASP A 125 11.09 -22.49 -1.17
C ASP A 125 11.27 -20.96 -1.02
N ASP A 126 12.40 -20.49 -1.52
CA ASP A 126 12.77 -19.08 -1.70
C ASP A 126 12.17 -18.49 -3.00
N GLU A 127 11.18 -19.19 -3.56
CA GLU A 127 10.54 -18.88 -4.83
C GLU A 127 9.19 -18.20 -4.70
N LYS A 128 8.79 -17.82 -3.48
CA LYS A 128 7.57 -17.05 -3.25
C LYS A 128 7.57 -15.78 -4.10
N THR A 129 6.59 -15.67 -4.98
CA THR A 129 6.36 -14.48 -5.79
C THR A 129 5.05 -13.80 -5.43
N ILE A 130 5.04 -12.49 -5.52
CA ILE A 130 3.88 -11.63 -5.34
C ILE A 130 3.70 -10.83 -6.63
N ASP A 131 2.46 -10.73 -7.08
CA ASP A 131 2.10 -9.91 -8.23
C ASP A 131 1.82 -8.49 -7.74
N VAL A 132 2.59 -7.52 -8.25
CA VAL A 132 2.28 -6.11 -8.08
C VAL A 132 1.30 -5.70 -9.16
N VAL A 133 0.05 -5.45 -8.76
CA VAL A 133 -1.03 -5.05 -9.66
C VAL A 133 -1.24 -3.54 -9.56
N GLN A 134 -0.97 -2.86 -10.66
CA GLN A 134 -1.23 -1.44 -10.87
C GLN A 134 -2.52 -1.27 -11.68
N PHE A 135 -3.35 -0.30 -11.31
CA PHE A 135 -4.65 -0.07 -11.94
C PHE A 135 -5.04 1.40 -11.93
N ASP A 136 -5.99 1.77 -12.77
CA ASP A 136 -6.38 3.18 -13.01
C ASP A 136 -5.20 4.02 -13.49
N PRO A 137 -4.84 3.92 -14.79
CA PRO A 137 -3.76 4.70 -15.39
C PRO A 137 -3.90 6.20 -15.08
N ASP A 138 -2.83 6.80 -14.58
CA ASP A 138 -2.71 8.24 -14.46
C ASP A 138 -2.12 8.78 -15.77
N PHE A 139 -2.94 9.53 -16.49
CA PHE A 139 -2.53 10.19 -17.72
C PHE A 139 -2.19 11.65 -17.39
N HIS A 140 -0.91 12.00 -17.46
CA HIS A 140 -0.48 13.40 -17.45
C HIS A 140 -0.33 13.92 -18.89
N PRO A 141 -1.31 14.67 -19.43
CA PRO A 141 -1.21 15.22 -20.78
C PRO A 141 -0.07 16.24 -20.93
N GLU A 142 0.45 16.76 -19.82
CA GLU A 142 1.56 17.73 -19.77
C GLU A 142 2.94 17.09 -20.04
N GLU A 143 3.05 15.76 -19.96
CA GLU A 143 4.29 15.02 -20.28
C GLU A 143 4.48 14.81 -21.78
N LEU A 144 3.50 15.18 -22.61
CA LEU A 144 3.54 14.99 -24.05
C LEU A 144 4.21 16.17 -24.74
N GLY A 145 5.31 15.90 -25.44
CA GLY A 145 5.91 16.86 -26.36
C GLY A 145 4.96 17.20 -27.52
N PRO A 146 5.17 18.32 -28.24
CA PRO A 146 4.35 18.67 -29.38
C PRO A 146 4.34 17.55 -30.44
N GLY A 147 3.17 16.94 -30.66
CA GLY A 147 2.97 15.85 -31.62
C GLY A 147 3.07 14.43 -31.04
N GLU A 148 3.34 14.28 -29.74
CA GLU A 148 3.28 12.99 -29.07
C GLU A 148 1.83 12.57 -28.80
N GLN A 149 1.53 11.31 -29.12
CA GLN A 149 0.23 10.71 -28.85
C GLN A 149 0.25 10.01 -27.50
N ILE A 150 -0.85 10.11 -26.74
CA ILE A 150 -1.08 9.31 -25.54
C ILE A 150 -0.97 7.85 -25.95
N LYS A 151 0.06 7.15 -25.46
CA LYS A 151 0.12 5.69 -25.60
C LYS A 151 -1.00 5.11 -24.72
N PRO A 152 -1.95 4.34 -25.27
CA PRO A 152 -2.98 3.71 -24.46
C PRO A 152 -2.32 2.81 -23.42
N GLN A 153 -2.53 3.12 -22.14
CA GLN A 153 -2.09 2.24 -21.07
C GLN A 153 -3.17 1.18 -20.83
N PRO A 154 -2.79 -0.07 -20.54
CA PRO A 154 -3.76 -1.08 -20.18
C PRO A 154 -4.47 -0.68 -18.86
N PRO A 155 -5.73 -1.07 -18.65
CA PRO A 155 -6.46 -0.75 -17.42
C PRO A 155 -5.83 -1.39 -16.16
N LEU A 156 -5.05 -2.46 -16.36
CA LEU A 156 -4.30 -3.17 -15.34
C LEU A 156 -2.89 -3.46 -15.87
N ARG A 157 -1.88 -3.30 -15.02
CA ARG A 157 -0.51 -3.75 -15.25
C ARG A 157 -0.05 -4.62 -14.09
N THR A 158 0.41 -5.81 -14.41
CA THR A 158 0.91 -6.76 -13.40
C THR A 158 2.41 -6.96 -13.58
N THR A 159 3.17 -6.80 -12.50
CA THR A 159 4.61 -7.08 -12.44
C THR A 159 4.86 -8.10 -11.33
N GLN A 160 5.47 -9.24 -11.65
CA GLN A 160 5.79 -10.24 -10.64
C GLN A 160 7.10 -9.89 -9.94
N VAL A 161 7.10 -9.92 -8.61
CA VAL A 161 8.29 -9.68 -7.76
C VAL A 161 8.48 -10.82 -6.77
N ARG A 162 9.71 -11.06 -6.32
CA ARG A 162 9.96 -12.00 -5.23
C ARG A 162 9.44 -11.44 -3.90
N ALA A 163 8.95 -12.29 -3.01
CA ALA A 163 8.59 -11.89 -1.65
C ALA A 163 9.82 -11.41 -0.89
N THR A 164 10.87 -12.24 -0.89
CA THR A 164 12.17 -12.00 -0.26
C THR A 164 13.22 -11.56 -1.27
N ARG A 165 14.28 -10.94 -0.78
CA ARG A 165 15.46 -10.58 -1.58
C ARG A 165 16.35 -11.81 -1.80
N LYS A 166 16.77 -12.07 -3.03
CA LYS A 166 17.82 -13.07 -3.32
C LYS A 166 19.21 -12.63 -2.83
N SER A 167 20.04 -13.61 -2.49
CA SER A 167 21.46 -13.39 -2.21
C SER A 167 22.20 -12.83 -3.44
N GLU A 168 21.87 -13.36 -4.62
CA GLU A 168 22.35 -12.90 -5.92
C GLU A 168 21.19 -12.27 -6.69
N ILE A 169 21.28 -10.96 -6.95
CA ILE A 169 20.27 -10.21 -7.70
C ILE A 169 20.60 -10.34 -9.18
N GLU A 170 19.81 -11.09 -9.92
CA GLU A 170 19.95 -11.24 -11.38
C GLU A 170 19.06 -10.25 -12.12
N LYS A 171 17.87 -9.98 -11.59
CA LYS A 171 16.89 -9.02 -12.12
C LYS A 171 16.42 -8.07 -11.05
N TYR A 172 15.85 -6.94 -11.48
CA TYR A 172 15.34 -5.93 -10.56
C TYR A 172 14.25 -6.50 -9.62
N GLU A 173 13.43 -7.42 -10.13
CA GLU A 173 12.35 -8.11 -9.42
C GLU A 173 12.84 -9.12 -8.36
N ASP A 174 14.12 -9.49 -8.37
CA ASP A 174 14.74 -10.37 -7.36
C ASP A 174 15.10 -9.63 -6.06
N GLN A 175 14.86 -8.31 -6.00
CA GLN A 175 15.20 -7.48 -4.84
C GLN A 175 14.21 -7.60 -3.67
N GLY A 176 13.07 -8.27 -3.87
CA GLY A 176 12.03 -8.42 -2.85
C GLY A 176 10.97 -7.32 -2.91
N VAL A 177 9.78 -7.60 -2.36
CA VAL A 177 8.62 -6.68 -2.38
C VAL A 177 8.95 -5.33 -1.75
N TRP A 178 9.56 -5.32 -0.56
CA TRP A 178 9.85 -4.06 0.12
C TRP A 178 10.80 -3.16 -0.68
N VAL A 179 11.88 -3.73 -1.23
CA VAL A 179 12.86 -2.94 -2.00
C VAL A 179 12.21 -2.41 -3.28
N TRP A 180 11.44 -3.26 -3.98
CA TRP A 180 10.67 -2.84 -5.13
C TRP A 180 9.74 -1.66 -4.79
N PHE A 181 8.98 -1.77 -3.70
CA PHE A 181 8.06 -0.73 -3.27
C PHE A 181 8.81 0.55 -2.90
N HIS A 182 9.85 0.46 -2.07
CA HIS A 182 10.62 1.61 -1.60
C HIS A 182 11.19 2.46 -2.76
N ASP A 183 11.67 1.81 -3.83
CA ASP A 183 12.21 2.51 -5.00
C ASP A 183 11.13 3.20 -5.85
N HIS A 184 9.90 2.67 -5.84
CA HIS A 184 8.76 3.22 -6.59
C HIS A 184 7.84 4.08 -5.73
N MET A 185 8.12 4.18 -4.43
CA MET A 185 7.25 4.74 -3.43
C MET A 185 6.99 6.23 -3.69
N PRO A 186 5.72 6.63 -3.87
CA PRO A 186 5.40 8.02 -4.14
C PRO A 186 5.61 8.91 -2.91
N ARG A 187 6.53 9.86 -3.04
CA ARG A 187 6.93 10.74 -1.94
C ARG A 187 5.83 11.70 -1.49
N HIS A 188 4.86 12.01 -2.37
CA HIS A 188 3.81 12.99 -2.12
C HIS A 188 2.79 12.53 -1.07
N TRP A 189 2.60 11.23 -0.87
CA TRP A 189 1.76 10.73 0.22
C TRP A 189 2.59 10.05 1.31
N TRP A 190 3.72 9.41 0.98
CA TRP A 190 4.47 8.63 1.96
C TRP A 190 5.00 9.47 3.13
N TYR A 191 5.78 10.52 2.84
CA TYR A 191 6.37 11.33 3.91
C TYR A 191 5.30 12.08 4.71
N PRO A 192 4.28 12.70 4.09
CA PRO A 192 3.20 13.33 4.85
C PRO A 192 2.44 12.33 5.74
N ALA A 193 2.12 11.13 5.25
CA ALA A 193 1.45 10.09 6.03
C ALA A 193 2.31 9.63 7.22
N LEU A 194 3.61 9.45 6.99
CA LEU A 194 4.57 9.10 8.03
C LEU A 194 4.63 10.20 9.10
N HIS A 195 4.88 11.44 8.70
CA HIS A 195 4.95 12.59 9.61
C HIS A 195 3.65 12.79 10.39
N ALA A 196 2.50 12.72 9.74
CA ALA A 196 1.20 12.84 10.39
C ALA A 196 0.97 11.72 11.43
N THR A 197 1.43 10.49 11.16
CA THR A 197 1.36 9.40 12.14
C THR A 197 2.13 9.75 13.41
N PHE A 198 3.34 10.31 13.28
CA PHE A 198 4.13 10.76 14.42
C PHE A 198 3.51 11.95 15.14
N GLY A 199 3.11 12.98 14.41
CA GLY A 199 2.50 14.18 14.99
C GLY A 199 1.25 13.85 15.80
N ALA A 200 0.40 12.97 15.27
CA ALA A 200 -0.75 12.45 16.00
C ALA A 200 -0.36 11.69 17.27
N GLN A 201 0.65 10.82 17.20
CA GLN A 201 1.15 10.09 18.37
C GLN A 201 1.73 11.02 19.44
N ASP A 202 2.49 12.04 19.04
CA ASP A 202 3.08 13.05 19.94
C ASP A 202 2.00 13.91 20.60
N MET A 203 0.89 14.16 19.91
CA MET A 203 -0.32 14.79 20.46
C MET A 203 -1.16 13.84 21.33
N GLY A 204 -0.74 12.58 21.52
CA GLY A 204 -1.42 11.59 22.35
C GLY A 204 -2.67 10.98 21.71
N TRP A 205 -2.80 11.05 20.39
CA TRP A 205 -3.92 10.44 19.68
C TRP A 205 -3.83 8.91 19.79
N THR A 206 -4.98 8.28 20.01
CA THR A 206 -5.09 6.82 20.09
C THR A 206 -5.98 6.24 19.00
N SER A 207 -6.76 7.07 18.32
CA SER A 207 -7.49 6.76 17.10
C SER A 207 -7.41 7.93 16.12
N TRP A 208 -7.68 7.62 14.86
CA TRP A 208 -8.05 8.59 13.86
C TRP A 208 -9.50 9.05 14.05
#